data_AF-A0A937ITS2-F1
#
_entry.id   AF-A0A937ITS2-F1
#
_cell.length_a   1.000
_cell.length_b   1.000
_cell.length_c   1.000
_cell.angle_alpha   90.00
_cell.angle_beta   90.00
_cell.angle_gamma   90.00
#
_symmetry.space_group_name_H-M   'P 1'
#
loop_
_entity.id
_entity.type
_entity.pdbx_description
1 polymer ?
#
loop_
_entity_poly.entity_id
_entity_poly.type
_entity_poly.pdbx_seq_one_letter_code
_entity_poly.pdbx_strand_id
1 'polypeptide(L)'
;MVQQFKEIIMNKYIATHTFKSEALRTQYYEVASSMAPADIKAMVTGDKAVCLKNWTNGEKSMKAYCQWEADNPEAIIEQLGDMNNFFHTVSEEMNDEIDFTSM
;
A
#
# COMPACT_ATOMS: atom_id res chain seq x y z
N MET A 1 3.79 -23.48 -31.17
CA MET A 1 3.61 -22.23 -30.41
C MET A 1 2.61 -22.49 -29.30
N VAL A 2 3.06 -22.52 -28.05
CA VAL A 2 2.18 -22.36 -26.89
C VAL A 2 2.93 -21.44 -25.94
N GLN A 3 2.63 -20.14 -26.02
CA GLN A 3 3.06 -19.19 -25.00
C GLN A 3 2.25 -19.57 -23.75
N GLN A 4 2.89 -20.19 -22.76
CA GLN A 4 2.28 -20.34 -21.44
C GLN A 4 2.05 -18.94 -20.90
N PHE A 5 0.78 -18.56 -20.74
CA PHE A 5 0.41 -17.40 -19.95
C PHE A 5 0.74 -17.75 -18.49
N LYS A 6 1.86 -17.22 -18.00
CA LYS A 6 2.17 -17.22 -16.58
C LYS A 6 1.15 -16.28 -15.95
N GLU A 7 0.21 -16.79 -15.17
CA GLU A 7 -0.54 -15.94 -14.24
C GLU A 7 0.51 -15.16 -13.43
N ILE A 8 0.46 -13.82 -13.52
CA ILE A 8 1.27 -12.97 -12.66
C ILE A 8 0.59 -13.02 -11.29
N ILE A 9 0.93 -14.03 -10.50
CA ILE A 9 0.52 -14.09 -9.11
C ILE A 9 1.47 -13.17 -8.35
N MET A 10 1.00 -11.97 -8.04
CA MET A 10 1.70 -11.05 -7.14
C MET A 10 1.74 -11.63 -5.73
N ASN A 11 2.84 -11.39 -5.02
CA ASN A 11 2.98 -11.80 -3.63
C ASN A 11 2.18 -10.87 -2.72
N LYS A 12 1.70 -11.39 -1.59
CA LYS A 12 0.99 -10.60 -0.58
C LYS A 12 1.98 -9.95 0.37
N TYR A 13 1.77 -8.68 0.68
CA TYR A 13 2.60 -7.92 1.61
C TYR A 13 1.75 -7.18 2.63
N ILE A 14 2.32 -6.99 3.83
CA ILE A 14 1.91 -5.93 4.74
C ILE A 14 3.00 -4.85 4.72
N ALA A 15 2.61 -3.66 4.30
CA ALA A 15 3.46 -2.47 4.34
C ALA A 15 3.13 -1.64 5.58
N THR A 16 4.16 -1.28 6.35
CA THR A 16 4.07 -0.29 7.41
C THR A 16 4.66 1.03 6.93
N HIS A 17 3.83 2.06 6.84
CA HIS A 17 4.23 3.42 6.53
C HIS A 17 4.37 4.22 7.83
N THR A 18 5.59 4.65 8.18
CA THR A 18 5.84 5.53 9.33
C THR A 18 6.06 6.95 8.86
N PHE A 19 5.16 7.87 9.24
CA PHE A 19 5.29 9.28 8.90
C PHE A 19 6.60 9.86 9.41
N LYS A 20 7.27 10.67 8.58
CA LYS A 20 8.56 11.27 8.91
C LYS A 20 8.45 12.38 9.97
N SER A 21 7.29 13.02 10.07
CA SER A 21 6.98 14.04 11.09
C SER A 21 5.47 14.21 11.26
N GLU A 22 5.05 14.76 12.40
CA GLU A 22 3.64 15.08 12.67
C GLU A 22 3.07 16.08 11.65
N ALA A 23 3.87 17.08 11.26
CA ALA A 23 3.49 18.06 10.25
C ALA A 23 3.21 17.41 8.89
N LEU A 24 4.06 16.48 8.45
CA LEU A 24 3.85 15.74 7.20
C LEU A 24 2.64 14.81 7.28
N ARG A 25 2.35 14.24 8.46
CA ARG A 25 1.14 13.46 8.66
C ARG A 25 -0.13 14.33 8.53
N THR A 26 -0.17 15.49 9.17
CA THR A 26 -1.32 16.40 9.05
C THR A 26 -1.50 16.82 7.61
N GLN A 27 -0.42 17.21 6.92
CA GLN A 27 -0.45 17.54 5.48
C GLN A 27 -0.95 16.37 4.63
N TYR A 28 -0.51 15.13 4.92
CA TYR A 28 -0.99 13.94 4.21
C TYR A 28 -2.51 13.78 4.31
N TYR A 29 -3.08 13.93 5.52
CA TYR A 29 -4.52 13.82 5.71
C TYR A 29 -5.30 14.98 5.08
N GLU A 30 -4.76 16.19 5.11
CA GLU A 30 -5.36 17.34 4.40
C GLU A 30 -5.44 17.08 2.90
N VAL A 31 -4.32 16.67 2.29
CA VAL A 31 -4.25 16.33 0.86
C VAL A 31 -5.22 15.19 0.56
N ALA A 32 -5.16 14.07 1.30
CA ALA A 32 -6.03 12.93 1.08
C ALA A 32 -7.52 13.29 1.23
N SER A 33 -7.89 14.18 2.15
CA SER A 33 -9.29 14.62 2.34
C SER A 33 -9.83 15.46 1.17
N SER A 34 -8.94 16.06 0.38
CA SER A 34 -9.29 16.89 -0.78
C SER A 34 -9.43 16.11 -2.08
N MET A 35 -9.01 14.84 -2.09
CA MET A 35 -8.98 13.99 -3.29
C MET A 35 -10.26 13.18 -3.43
N ALA A 36 -10.68 12.91 -4.68
CA ALA A 36 -11.77 11.98 -4.91
C ALA A 36 -11.31 10.54 -4.58
N PRO A 37 -12.19 9.67 -4.06
CA PRO A 37 -11.83 8.28 -3.75
C PRO A 37 -11.25 7.50 -4.95
N ALA A 38 -11.73 7.80 -6.17
CA ALA A 38 -11.22 7.18 -7.38
C ALA A 38 -9.76 7.57 -7.68
N ASP A 39 -9.38 8.82 -7.43
CA ASP A 39 -8.01 9.31 -7.62
C ASP A 39 -7.07 8.70 -6.59
N ILE A 40 -7.50 8.61 -5.32
CA ILE A 40 -6.74 7.93 -4.27
C ILE A 40 -6.49 6.47 -4.66
N LYS A 41 -7.53 5.76 -5.13
CA LYS A 41 -7.40 4.37 -5.59
C LYS A 41 -6.41 4.25 -6.75
N ALA A 42 -6.48 5.15 -7.73
CA ALA A 42 -5.60 5.14 -8.89
C ALA A 42 -4.12 5.34 -8.49
N MET A 43 -3.84 6.18 -7.49
CA MET A 43 -2.46 6.38 -7.00
C MET A 43 -1.84 5.11 -6.40
N VAL A 44 -2.65 4.22 -5.83
CA VAL A 44 -2.19 3.01 -5.15
C VAL A 44 -2.51 1.72 -5.91
N THR A 45 -2.84 1.83 -7.20
CA THR A 45 -3.13 0.70 -8.09
C THR A 45 -2.30 0.83 -9.36
N GLY A 46 -1.44 -0.14 -9.63
CA GLY A 46 -0.72 -0.25 -10.89
C GLY A 46 -0.40 -1.68 -11.25
N ASP A 47 0.34 -1.86 -12.34
CA ASP A 47 0.57 -3.17 -12.95
C ASP A 47 1.41 -4.13 -12.09
N LYS A 48 2.26 -3.59 -11.22
CA LYS A 48 3.21 -4.36 -10.38
C LYS A 48 2.92 -4.31 -8.89
N ALA A 49 1.98 -3.46 -8.47
CA ALA A 49 1.61 -3.30 -7.07
C ALA A 49 0.20 -2.71 -6.95
N VAL A 50 -0.62 -3.33 -6.10
CA VAL A 50 -1.99 -2.92 -5.82
C VAL A 50 -2.22 -2.90 -4.31
N CYS A 51 -2.62 -1.75 -3.77
CA CYS A 51 -3.05 -1.63 -2.38
C CYS A 51 -4.51 -2.03 -2.25
N LEU A 52 -4.77 -3.08 -1.49
CA LEU A 52 -6.11 -3.64 -1.29
C LEU A 52 -6.84 -2.94 -0.15
N LYS A 53 -6.12 -2.66 0.94
CA LYS A 53 -6.68 -2.07 2.17
C LYS A 53 -5.63 -1.22 2.86
N ASN A 54 -6.08 -0.13 3.48
CA ASN A 54 -5.27 0.74 4.31
C ASN A 54 -5.97 0.95 5.66
N TRP A 55 -5.22 0.81 6.75
CA TRP A 55 -5.65 1.10 8.11
C TRP A 55 -4.78 2.20 8.69
N THR A 56 -5.43 3.23 9.22
CA THR A 56 -4.75 4.32 9.92
C THR A 56 -5.51 4.67 11.19
N ASN A 57 -4.82 5.24 12.18
CA ASN A 57 -5.47 5.75 13.39
C ASN A 57 -5.58 7.28 13.37
N GLY A 58 -5.68 7.88 12.18
CA GLY A 58 -5.69 9.33 12.00
C GLY A 58 -4.55 10.02 12.75
N GLU A 59 -4.86 11.12 13.43
CA GLU A 59 -3.90 11.87 14.21
C GLU A 59 -3.44 11.21 15.54
N LYS A 60 -3.91 10.00 15.84
CA LYS A 60 -3.49 9.26 17.05
C LYS A 60 -2.28 8.35 16.83
N SER A 61 -1.81 8.22 15.59
CA SER A 61 -0.67 7.36 15.25
C SER A 61 0.23 8.02 14.21
N MET A 62 1.51 7.68 14.26
CA MET A 62 2.49 8.00 13.21
C MET A 62 2.61 6.89 12.17
N LYS A 63 1.70 5.90 12.19
CA LYS A 63 1.74 4.74 11.33
C LYS A 63 0.44 4.52 10.57
N ALA A 64 0.60 4.12 9.32
CA ALA A 64 -0.43 3.50 8.49
C ALA A 64 0.02 2.08 8.10
N TYR A 65 -0.94 1.18 7.93
CA TYR A 65 -0.71 -0.22 7.59
C TYR A 65 -1.50 -0.54 6.34
N CYS A 66 -0.83 -1.07 5.32
CA CYS A 66 -1.45 -1.37 4.05
C CYS A 66 -1.27 -2.84 3.69
N GLN A 67 -2.36 -3.47 3.25
CA GLN A 67 -2.30 -4.76 2.58
C GLN A 67 -2.07 -4.52 1.09
N TRP A 68 -0.99 -5.11 0.56
CA TRP A 68 -0.60 -5.01 -0.84
C TRP A 68 -0.54 -6.38 -1.50
N GLU A 69 -0.79 -6.40 -2.80
CA GLU A 69 -0.27 -7.41 -3.70
C GLU A 69 0.79 -6.74 -4.58
N ALA A 70 2.00 -7.30 -4.67
CA ALA A 70 3.07 -6.74 -5.49
C ALA A 70 4.03 -7.80 -6.03
N ASP A 71 4.80 -7.46 -7.07
CA ASP A 71 5.87 -8.31 -7.60
C ASP A 71 7.03 -8.47 -6.59
N ASN A 72 7.32 -7.42 -5.82
CA ASN A 72 8.36 -7.34 -4.80
C ASN A 72 8.16 -6.07 -3.94
N PRO A 73 8.89 -5.92 -2.82
CA PRO A 73 8.82 -4.72 -1.98
C PRO A 73 9.12 -3.40 -2.72
N GLU A 74 10.07 -3.40 -3.66
CA GLU A 74 10.43 -2.22 -4.45
C GLU A 74 9.27 -1.73 -5.32
N ALA A 75 8.46 -2.63 -5.88
CA ALA A 75 7.28 -2.27 -6.66
C ALA A 75 6.26 -1.46 -5.85
N ILE A 76 6.14 -1.72 -4.53
CA ILE A 76 5.30 -0.91 -3.62
C ILE A 76 5.88 0.50 -3.48
N ILE A 77 7.20 0.62 -3.32
CA ILE A 77 7.87 1.92 -3.23
C ILE A 77 7.71 2.71 -4.53
N GLU A 78 7.93 2.08 -5.68
CA GLU A 78 7.74 2.70 -7.00
C GLU A 78 6.30 3.17 -7.19
N GLN A 79 5.32 2.34 -6.86
CA GLN A 79 3.89 2.67 -6.99
C GLN A 79 3.48 3.85 -6.12
N LEU A 80 4.01 3.95 -4.89
CA LEU A 80 3.71 5.06 -3.99
C LEU A 80 4.29 6.40 -4.50
N GLY A 81 5.32 6.37 -5.34
CA GLY A 81 5.91 7.56 -5.96
C GLY A 81 6.19 8.68 -4.95
N ASP A 82 5.65 9.87 -5.21
CA ASP A 82 5.80 11.06 -4.37
C ASP A 82 5.20 10.91 -2.96
N MET A 83 4.31 9.94 -2.72
CA MET A 83 3.77 9.69 -1.38
C MET A 83 4.87 9.24 -0.40
N ASN A 84 5.96 8.64 -0.89
CA ASN A 84 7.12 8.30 -0.07
C ASN A 84 7.82 9.53 0.54
N ASN A 85 7.46 10.75 0.12
CA ASN A 85 7.92 11.95 0.79
C ASN A 85 7.34 12.08 2.22
N PHE A 86 6.14 11.56 2.46
CA PHE A 86 5.45 11.66 3.77
C PHE A 86 5.96 10.64 4.79
N PHE A 87 6.40 9.46 4.37
CA PHE A 87 6.68 8.33 5.26
C PHE A 87 7.90 7.51 4.84
N HIS A 88 8.46 6.76 5.78
CA HIS A 88 9.31 5.61 5.52
C HIS A 88 8.45 4.35 5.41
N THR A 89 8.64 3.57 4.35
CA THR A 89 7.88 2.34 4.11
C THR A 89 8.78 1.13 4.32
N VAL A 90 8.27 0.16 5.08
CA VAL A 90 8.85 -1.17 5.21
C VAL A 90 7.76 -2.17 4.83
N SER A 91 8.07 -3.14 3.99
CA SER A 91 7.13 -4.16 3.53
C SER A 91 7.64 -5.55 3.89
N GLU A 92 6.74 -6.38 4.41
CA GLU A 92 7.00 -7.77 4.78
C GLU A 92 6.10 -8.70 3.95
N GLU A 93 6.68 -9.74 3.35
CA GLU A 93 5.95 -10.74 2.55
C GLU A 93 5.18 -11.71 3.43
N MET A 94 3.89 -11.91 3.13
CA MET A 94 2.98 -12.77 3.88
C MET A 94 2.70 -14.05 3.09
N ASN A 95 3.31 -15.15 3.53
CA ASN A 95 3.25 -16.44 2.82
C ASN A 95 2.07 -17.33 3.25
N ASP A 96 1.58 -17.14 4.47
CA ASP A 96 0.52 -17.96 5.06
C ASP A 96 -0.67 -17.06 5.44
N GLU A 97 -1.89 -17.51 5.11
CA GLU A 97 -3.13 -16.81 5.45
C GLU A 97 -4.15 -17.79 6.05
N ILE A 98 -4.81 -17.34 7.12
CA ILE A 98 -5.94 -18.04 7.72
C ILE A 98 -7.11 -17.05 7.79
N ASP A 99 -8.11 -17.24 6.93
CA ASP A 99 -9.34 -16.43 6.95
C ASP A 99 -10.42 -17.14 7.78
N PHE A 100 -10.50 -16.78 9.06
CA PHE A 100 -11.53 -17.28 9.99
C PHE A 100 -12.96 -16.88 9.63
N THR A 101 -13.18 -15.94 8.70
CA THR A 101 -14.52 -15.56 8.24
C THR A 101 -15.03 -16.44 7.10
N SER A 102 -14.13 -17.16 6.45
CA SER A 102 -14.42 -18.11 5.38
C SER A 102 -14.44 -19.57 5.86
N MET A 103 -14.19 -19.80 7.16
CA MET A 103 -14.22 -21.10 7.82
C MET A 103 -15.64 -21.56 8.18
#